data_AF-A0A9D5WIG8-F1
#
_entry.id   AF-A0A9D5WIG8-F1
#
_cell.length_a   1.000
_cell.length_b   1.000
_cell.length_c   1.000
_cell.angle_alpha   90.00
_cell.angle_beta   90.00
_cell.angle_gamma   90.00
#
_symmetry.space_group_name_H-M   'P 1'
#
loop_
_entity.id
_entity.type
_entity.pdbx_description
1 polymer ?
#
loop_
_entity_poly.entity_id
_entity_poly.type
_entity_poly.pdbx_seq_one_letter_code
_entity_poly.pdbx_strand_id
1 'polypeptide(L)'
;RMPRNEVARFILKDLDKAISMLRPSYPANQRLTKLAAQLLKSRVALYEGTFELHHRGSGRVPGDANWPGKDKEWNAGKTFNQQAEVEFFLTEAKNAAKVVADAVELTPNSHKMNPDLPNFSGWNPYYEMFASRSLAGYSEILLWRQYNKERGIVHLVSHQLISGTNSGWTRGLVESFLMKDGKPYYAKTGSYTDATLEDVKKDRDERLSLFLFDEKTPRFYDTEKREVRAYEFPNMIDKPEVRDVTGYAQRKYYNYDPAMRAGSEMNDVSGVPILRASEAYLNYIEASYELTKTLDADARKYWDALRKRAGITGSIDETIAATDMSKEANVNRASYDWGAFSAGQPVDKTLYSIRRERRCEFAGEGMRNEDLVRWCAMDQVKNYQIEGVNIWTKMYTYPYFIERDKNGNFVKEGGQYKSRIVADGSSKSNLSARSLGVYHRPYQIISKENNNVMYDGYTFYLAHYLAPVTIQTMELCSPTGKVDASYFYQNINWPTSADKPYALK
;
A
#
# COMPACT_ATOMS: atom_id res chain seq x y z
N ARG A 1 17.87 22.40 -12.71
CA ARG A 1 17.58 21.18 -11.93
C ARG A 1 18.78 20.23 -12.05
N MET A 2 19.31 19.76 -10.93
CA MET A 2 20.45 18.81 -10.91
C MET A 2 20.00 17.37 -11.22
N PRO A 3 20.91 16.50 -11.68
CA PRO A 3 20.64 15.06 -11.87
C PRO A 3 20.11 14.40 -10.59
N ARG A 4 19.18 13.46 -10.73
CA ARG A 4 18.48 12.84 -9.58
C ARG A 4 19.45 12.09 -8.66
N ASN A 5 20.34 11.28 -9.23
CA ASN A 5 21.38 10.56 -8.52
C ASN A 5 22.31 11.50 -7.73
N GLU A 6 22.66 12.66 -8.28
CA GLU A 6 23.46 13.67 -7.57
C GLU A 6 22.69 14.26 -6.37
N VAL A 7 21.39 14.53 -6.51
CA VAL A 7 20.54 14.96 -5.39
C VAL A 7 20.44 13.88 -4.31
N ALA A 8 20.29 12.62 -4.71
CA ALA A 8 20.27 11.51 -3.77
C ALA A 8 21.61 11.36 -3.02
N ARG A 9 22.76 11.48 -3.70
CA ARG A 9 24.09 11.52 -3.06
C ARG A 9 24.20 12.66 -2.04
N PHE A 10 23.69 13.84 -2.38
CA PHE A 10 23.65 14.97 -1.46
C PHE A 10 22.81 14.65 -0.21
N ILE A 11 21.62 14.07 -0.37
CA ILE A 11 20.78 13.65 0.76
C ILE A 11 21.49 12.62 1.64
N LEU A 12 22.15 11.61 1.05
CA LEU A 12 22.90 10.61 1.82
C LEU A 12 24.04 11.24 2.62
N LYS A 13 24.77 12.20 2.05
CA LYS A 13 25.83 12.93 2.74
C LYS A 13 25.31 13.71 3.95
N ASP A 14 24.15 14.37 3.82
CA ASP A 14 23.52 15.07 4.94
C ASP A 14 23.02 14.10 6.01
N LEU A 15 22.48 12.94 5.60
CA LEU A 15 22.08 11.89 6.54
C LEU A 15 23.28 11.30 7.28
N ASP A 16 24.43 11.10 6.63
CA ASP A 16 25.66 10.66 7.29
C ASP A 16 26.14 11.66 8.34
N LYS A 17 26.10 12.96 8.00
CA LYS A 17 26.38 14.03 8.95
C LYS A 17 25.39 13.99 10.12
N ALA A 18 24.09 13.86 9.85
CA ALA A 18 23.08 13.73 10.89
C ALA A 18 23.33 12.51 11.79
N ILE A 19 23.62 11.34 11.24
CA ILE A 19 23.90 10.09 11.98
C ILE A 19 25.08 10.29 12.94
N SER A 20 26.13 11.02 12.53
CA SER A 20 27.27 11.33 13.40
C SER A 20 26.92 12.24 14.58
N MET A 21 25.91 13.10 14.43
CA MET A 21 25.56 14.16 15.39
C MET A 21 24.35 13.81 16.27
N LEU A 22 23.45 12.95 15.81
CA LEU A 22 22.21 12.60 16.51
C LEU A 22 22.48 11.69 17.72
N ARG A 23 21.57 11.71 18.69
CA ARG A 23 21.64 10.82 19.86
C ARG A 23 21.16 9.40 19.51
N PRO A 24 21.65 8.36 20.21
CA PRO A 24 21.20 7.00 19.99
C PRO A 24 19.72 6.80 20.35
N SER A 25 19.22 7.49 21.38
CA SER A 25 17.85 7.37 21.85
C SER A 25 17.33 8.70 22.44
N TYR A 26 16.00 8.79 22.52
CA TYR A 26 15.27 9.81 23.27
C TYR A 26 14.10 9.14 24.00
N PRO A 27 13.62 9.71 25.12
CA PRO A 27 12.39 9.24 25.73
C PRO A 27 11.26 9.18 24.70
N ALA A 28 10.53 8.07 24.70
CA ALA A 28 9.37 7.83 23.86
C ALA A 28 9.58 7.92 22.34
N ASN A 29 10.80 8.00 21.78
CA ASN A 29 11.04 7.99 20.31
C ASN A 29 10.25 9.06 19.50
N GLN A 30 10.07 10.25 20.06
CA GLN A 30 9.41 11.40 19.41
C GLN A 30 10.38 12.43 18.81
N ARG A 31 11.68 12.11 18.80
CA ARG A 31 12.75 12.93 18.22
C ARG A 31 13.63 12.06 17.35
N LEU A 32 14.21 12.66 16.31
CA LEU A 32 15.12 11.96 15.41
C LEU A 32 16.32 11.38 16.16
N THR A 33 16.54 10.08 16.03
CA THR A 33 17.67 9.32 16.59
C THR A 33 18.64 8.89 15.49
N LYS A 34 19.80 8.37 15.88
CA LYS A 34 20.73 7.72 14.93
C LYS A 34 20.04 6.62 14.12
N LEU A 35 19.25 5.75 14.75
CA LEU A 35 18.56 4.65 14.06
C LEU A 35 17.47 5.15 13.11
N ALA A 36 16.73 6.20 13.50
CA ALA A 36 15.75 6.83 12.62
C ALA A 36 16.43 7.41 11.36
N ALA A 37 17.57 8.07 11.52
CA ALA A 37 18.35 8.59 10.39
C ALA A 37 18.96 7.48 9.51
N GLN A 38 19.43 6.38 10.12
CA GLN A 38 19.90 5.20 9.38
C GLN A 38 18.77 4.56 8.55
N LEU A 39 17.57 4.42 9.10
CA LEU A 39 16.43 3.89 8.35
C LEU A 39 16.07 4.82 7.18
N LEU A 40 16.03 6.14 7.39
CA LEU A 40 15.78 7.09 6.31
C LEU A 40 16.87 7.03 5.24
N LYS A 41 18.15 6.90 5.63
CA LYS A 41 19.28 6.69 4.72
C LYS A 41 19.07 5.44 3.87
N SER A 42 18.71 4.33 4.51
CA SER A 42 18.38 3.09 3.82
C SER A 42 17.25 3.25 2.81
N ARG A 43 16.15 3.94 3.19
CA ARG A 43 15.02 4.21 2.29
C ARG A 43 15.42 5.01 1.07
N VAL A 44 16.11 6.15 1.28
CA VAL A 44 16.54 7.03 0.19
C VAL A 44 17.46 6.28 -0.77
N ALA A 45 18.44 5.55 -0.24
CA ALA A 45 19.38 4.79 -1.04
C ALA A 45 18.69 3.63 -1.79
N LEU A 46 17.76 2.90 -1.15
CA LEU A 46 16.99 1.85 -1.83
C LEU A 46 16.15 2.44 -2.96
N TYR A 47 15.48 3.57 -2.70
CA TYR A 47 14.59 4.21 -3.66
C TYR A 47 15.37 4.69 -4.88
N GLU A 48 16.52 5.30 -4.68
CA GLU A 48 17.36 5.72 -5.80
C GLU A 48 17.98 4.54 -6.54
N GLY A 49 18.59 3.59 -5.83
CA GLY A 49 19.27 2.45 -6.45
C GLY A 49 18.32 1.57 -7.27
N THR A 50 17.10 1.33 -6.77
CA THR A 50 16.09 0.57 -7.52
C THR A 50 15.46 1.38 -8.65
N PHE A 51 15.30 2.70 -8.49
CA PHE A 51 14.85 3.56 -9.59
C PHE A 51 15.86 3.56 -10.74
N GLU A 52 17.13 3.81 -10.45
CA GLU A 52 18.24 3.77 -11.42
C GLU A 52 18.35 2.40 -12.12
N LEU A 53 18.12 1.31 -11.38
CA LEU A 53 18.13 -0.06 -11.92
C LEU A 53 16.97 -0.32 -12.88
N HIS A 54 15.73 -0.07 -12.45
CA HIS A 54 14.52 -0.49 -13.18
C HIS A 54 14.07 0.52 -14.24
N HIS A 55 14.52 1.77 -14.18
CA HIS A 55 14.21 2.80 -15.19
C HIS A 55 15.29 2.97 -16.25
N ARG A 56 16.35 2.17 -16.23
CA ARG A 56 17.45 2.29 -17.21
C ARG A 56 16.90 2.19 -18.64
N GLY A 57 17.28 3.15 -19.49
CA GLY A 57 16.82 3.26 -20.87
C GLY A 57 15.43 3.89 -21.05
N SER A 58 14.72 4.19 -19.97
CA SER A 58 13.39 4.83 -20.06
C SER A 58 13.44 6.33 -20.36
N GLY A 59 14.62 6.95 -20.27
CA GLY A 59 14.82 8.40 -20.37
C GLY A 59 14.53 9.15 -19.07
N ARG A 60 14.33 8.44 -17.96
CA ARG A 60 14.11 9.01 -16.62
C ARG A 60 15.37 9.02 -15.77
N VAL A 61 16.41 8.32 -16.19
CA VAL A 61 17.65 8.11 -15.44
C VAL A 61 18.79 8.95 -16.05
N PRO A 62 19.58 9.69 -15.23
CA PRO A 62 20.81 10.32 -15.69
C PRO A 62 21.72 9.32 -16.42
N GLY A 63 22.14 9.67 -17.64
CA GLY A 63 22.91 8.78 -18.53
C GLY A 63 22.09 8.08 -19.61
N ASP A 64 20.76 8.06 -19.53
CA ASP A 64 19.93 7.56 -20.63
C ASP A 64 20.06 8.46 -21.88
N ALA A 65 20.07 7.85 -23.07
CA ALA A 65 20.21 8.56 -24.34
C ALA A 65 19.13 9.64 -24.58
N ASN A 66 17.92 9.42 -24.06
CA ASN A 66 16.76 10.31 -24.19
C ASN A 66 16.45 11.09 -22.91
N TRP A 67 17.35 11.09 -21.91
CA TRP A 67 17.12 11.84 -20.68
C TRP A 67 17.12 13.35 -20.96
N PRO A 68 16.05 14.10 -20.64
CA PRO A 68 15.97 15.52 -20.99
C PRO A 68 17.02 16.42 -20.32
N GLY A 69 17.67 15.95 -19.26
CA GLY A 69 18.74 16.67 -18.59
C GLY A 69 20.12 16.54 -19.26
N LYS A 70 20.25 15.68 -20.29
CA LYS A 70 21.55 15.32 -20.88
C LYS A 70 22.28 16.53 -21.51
N ASP A 71 21.53 17.42 -22.16
CA ASP A 71 22.08 18.53 -22.95
C ASP A 71 22.22 19.83 -22.14
N LYS A 72 22.00 19.78 -20.82
CA LYS A 72 22.15 20.97 -19.98
C LYS A 72 23.62 21.27 -19.73
N GLU A 73 23.97 22.56 -19.78
CA GLU A 73 25.36 23.04 -19.68
C GLU A 73 26.10 22.52 -18.43
N TRP A 74 25.44 22.48 -17.27
CA TRP A 74 26.04 21.96 -16.02
C TRP A 74 26.24 20.44 -16.00
N ASN A 75 25.81 19.73 -17.05
CA ASN A 75 26.07 18.32 -17.27
C ASN A 75 27.05 18.08 -18.43
N ALA A 76 27.52 19.14 -19.10
CA ALA A 76 28.49 19.02 -20.18
C ALA A 76 29.77 18.33 -19.68
N GLY A 77 30.23 17.31 -20.43
CA GLY A 77 31.42 16.53 -20.09
C GLY A 77 31.26 15.55 -18.93
N LYS A 78 30.09 15.48 -18.26
CA LYS A 78 29.85 14.45 -17.23
C LYS A 78 29.66 13.08 -17.88
N THR A 79 30.27 12.06 -17.28
CA THR A 79 29.99 10.65 -17.58
C THR A 79 29.12 10.06 -16.47
N PHE A 80 27.97 9.50 -16.82
CA PHE A 80 27.06 8.85 -15.88
C PHE A 80 27.25 7.34 -15.96
N ASN A 81 28.02 6.76 -15.03
CA ASN A 81 28.14 5.31 -14.91
C ASN A 81 26.94 4.75 -14.13
N GLN A 82 25.86 4.47 -14.85
CA GLN A 82 24.59 4.00 -14.26
C GLN A 82 24.75 2.71 -13.45
N GLN A 83 25.68 1.82 -13.84
CA GLN A 83 25.92 0.59 -13.10
C GLN A 83 26.57 0.87 -11.74
N ALA A 84 27.60 1.72 -11.73
CA ALA A 84 28.27 2.12 -10.49
C ALA A 84 27.33 2.91 -9.55
N GLU A 85 26.40 3.72 -10.08
CA GLU A 85 25.40 4.40 -9.27
C GLU A 85 24.44 3.40 -8.59
N VAL A 86 23.92 2.42 -9.34
CA VAL A 86 23.08 1.35 -8.77
C VAL A 86 23.82 0.60 -7.66
N GLU A 87 25.06 0.17 -7.92
CA GLU A 87 25.88 -0.56 -6.94
C GLU A 87 26.13 0.27 -5.68
N PHE A 88 26.47 1.56 -5.84
CA PHE A 88 26.66 2.48 -4.73
C PHE A 88 25.40 2.59 -3.87
N PHE A 89 24.26 2.94 -4.48
CA PHE A 89 23.02 3.18 -3.74
C PHE A 89 22.47 1.92 -3.08
N LEU A 90 22.48 0.77 -3.76
CA LEU A 90 22.02 -0.46 -3.14
C LEU A 90 22.97 -0.93 -2.02
N THR A 91 24.26 -0.67 -2.14
CA THR A 91 25.23 -0.96 -1.06
C THR A 91 24.96 -0.08 0.16
N GLU A 92 24.75 1.22 -0.03
CA GLU A 92 24.37 2.14 1.05
C GLU A 92 23.03 1.75 1.68
N ALA A 93 22.05 1.34 0.87
CA ALA A 93 20.75 0.88 1.33
C ALA A 93 20.85 -0.34 2.24
N LYS A 94 21.60 -1.36 1.79
CA LYS A 94 21.86 -2.60 2.52
C LYS A 94 22.61 -2.35 3.83
N ASN A 95 23.69 -1.56 3.77
CA ASN A 95 24.54 -1.29 4.94
C ASN A 95 23.77 -0.49 6.01
N ALA A 96 23.06 0.56 5.63
CA ALA A 96 22.26 1.36 6.57
C ALA A 96 21.07 0.56 7.14
N ALA A 97 20.42 -0.26 6.32
CA ALA A 97 19.36 -1.16 6.76
C ALA A 97 19.85 -2.14 7.83
N LYS A 98 21.00 -2.78 7.59
CA LYS A 98 21.59 -3.78 8.50
C LYS A 98 21.78 -3.22 9.91
N VAL A 99 22.29 -1.99 10.03
CA VAL A 99 22.48 -1.31 11.33
C VAL A 99 21.19 -1.24 12.15
N VAL A 100 20.06 -0.98 11.49
CA VAL A 100 18.75 -0.90 12.16
C VAL A 100 18.17 -2.29 12.40
N ALA A 101 18.24 -3.17 11.40
CA ALA A 101 17.65 -4.50 11.45
C ALA A 101 18.32 -5.40 12.52
N ASP A 102 19.63 -5.28 12.72
CA ASP A 102 20.35 -5.99 13.77
C ASP A 102 20.12 -5.41 15.17
N ALA A 103 19.81 -4.11 15.27
CA ALA A 103 19.67 -3.42 16.55
C ALA A 103 18.25 -3.44 17.12
N VAL A 104 17.23 -3.72 16.30
CA VAL A 104 15.83 -3.52 16.67
C VAL A 104 15.01 -4.77 16.37
N GLU A 105 14.41 -5.31 17.42
CA GLU A 105 13.49 -6.44 17.32
C GLU A 105 12.08 -5.98 16.91
N LEU A 106 11.43 -6.83 16.11
CA LEU A 106 10.06 -6.65 15.67
C LEU A 106 9.08 -6.68 16.86
N THR A 107 8.05 -5.82 16.82
CA THR A 107 6.97 -5.87 17.80
C THR A 107 6.25 -7.22 17.68
N PRO A 108 6.08 -8.00 18.76
CA PRO A 108 5.53 -9.35 18.67
C PRO A 108 4.03 -9.33 18.31
N ASN A 109 3.62 -10.31 17.51
CA ASN A 109 2.21 -10.65 17.29
C ASN A 109 1.81 -11.69 18.35
N SER A 110 0.75 -11.43 19.11
CA SER A 110 0.24 -12.38 20.10
C SER A 110 -0.52 -13.56 19.47
N HIS A 111 -0.76 -13.50 18.15
CA HIS A 111 -1.62 -14.41 17.39
C HIS A 111 -3.10 -14.39 17.83
N LYS A 112 -3.49 -13.41 18.66
CA LYS A 112 -4.87 -13.09 18.97
C LYS A 112 -5.41 -12.09 17.95
N MET A 113 -6.46 -12.47 17.22
CA MET A 113 -6.96 -11.70 16.08
C MET A 113 -7.93 -10.57 16.46
N ASN A 114 -8.52 -10.62 17.66
CA ASN A 114 -9.53 -9.67 18.13
C ASN A 114 -9.37 -9.35 19.62
N PRO A 115 -9.73 -8.12 20.06
CA PRO A 115 -9.88 -7.81 21.47
C PRO A 115 -11.08 -8.52 22.10
N ASP A 116 -11.00 -8.79 23.40
CA ASP A 116 -12.16 -9.21 24.21
C ASP A 116 -12.84 -7.94 24.76
N LEU A 117 -13.68 -7.32 23.94
CA LEU A 117 -14.39 -6.10 24.32
C LEU A 117 -15.25 -6.33 25.59
N PRO A 118 -15.31 -5.39 26.54
CA PRO A 118 -14.88 -3.99 26.43
C PRO A 118 -13.40 -3.71 26.77
N ASN A 119 -12.52 -4.71 26.86
CA ASN A 119 -11.08 -4.43 26.95
C ASN A 119 -10.51 -4.04 25.57
N PHE A 120 -10.04 -2.78 25.43
CA PHE A 120 -9.63 -2.21 24.15
C PHE A 120 -8.13 -2.35 23.83
N SER A 121 -7.32 -2.81 24.80
CA SER A 121 -5.85 -2.89 24.69
C SER A 121 -5.26 -4.11 25.41
N GLY A 122 -3.97 -4.39 25.20
CA GLY A 122 -3.26 -5.51 25.81
C GLY A 122 -3.57 -6.88 25.20
N TRP A 123 -4.16 -6.93 24.00
CA TRP A 123 -4.53 -8.17 23.31
C TRP A 123 -3.57 -8.53 22.18
N ASN A 124 -2.98 -7.57 21.48
CA ASN A 124 -1.99 -7.83 20.43
C ASN A 124 -1.06 -6.63 20.17
N PRO A 125 0.21 -6.68 20.62
CA PRO A 125 1.14 -5.56 20.45
C PRO A 125 1.37 -5.15 18.99
N TYR A 126 1.38 -6.10 18.05
CA TYR A 126 1.58 -5.81 16.63
C TYR A 126 0.40 -5.02 16.03
N TYR A 127 -0.84 -5.32 16.43
CA TYR A 127 -1.99 -4.49 16.05
C TYR A 127 -1.98 -3.14 16.76
N GLU A 128 -1.75 -3.16 18.07
CA GLU A 128 -1.88 -1.98 18.93
C GLU A 128 -0.82 -0.91 18.65
N MET A 129 0.32 -1.28 18.04
CA MET A 129 1.29 -0.36 17.45
C MET A 129 0.67 0.66 16.48
N PHE A 130 -0.46 0.34 15.84
CA PHE A 130 -1.14 1.23 14.90
C PHE A 130 -2.34 1.96 15.51
N ALA A 131 -2.78 1.57 16.70
CA ALA A 131 -4.03 2.06 17.30
C ALA A 131 -3.83 2.68 18.69
N SER A 132 -2.66 2.56 19.32
CA SER A 132 -2.43 3.07 20.67
C SER A 132 -2.21 4.58 20.70
N ARG A 133 -2.69 5.25 21.76
CA ARG A 133 -2.45 6.69 22.00
C ARG A 133 -0.97 7.04 22.20
N SER A 134 -0.20 6.11 22.75
CA SER A 134 1.25 6.23 22.90
C SER A 134 1.93 5.05 22.25
N LEU A 135 2.98 5.32 21.46
CA LEU A 135 3.77 4.28 20.80
C LEU A 135 5.14 4.03 21.45
N ALA A 136 5.41 4.66 22.60
CA ALA A 136 6.70 4.58 23.30
C ALA A 136 7.09 3.16 23.75
N GLY A 137 6.13 2.24 23.87
CA GLY A 137 6.34 0.87 24.36
C GLY A 137 6.55 -0.18 23.27
N TYR A 138 6.51 0.20 21.98
CA TYR A 138 6.67 -0.74 20.88
C TYR A 138 8.11 -0.71 20.37
N SER A 139 8.83 -1.84 20.48
CA SER A 139 10.24 -1.96 20.13
C SER A 139 10.53 -1.53 18.68
N GLU A 140 9.60 -1.81 17.78
CA GLU A 140 9.75 -1.56 16.35
C GLU A 140 9.70 -0.06 15.98
N ILE A 141 9.19 0.81 16.86
CA ILE A 141 8.93 2.23 16.55
C ILE A 141 10.18 3.09 16.77
N LEU A 142 10.71 3.66 15.69
CA LEU A 142 11.89 4.54 15.70
C LEU A 142 11.53 6.02 15.72
N LEU A 143 10.40 6.37 15.11
CA LEU A 143 9.82 7.72 15.14
C LEU A 143 8.31 7.62 14.96
N TRP A 144 7.56 8.40 15.72
CA TRP A 144 6.11 8.50 15.59
C TRP A 144 5.58 9.89 15.95
N ARG A 145 4.36 10.18 15.50
CA ARG A 145 3.63 11.39 15.82
C ARG A 145 2.64 11.14 16.95
N GLN A 146 2.77 11.90 18.04
CA GLN A 146 1.79 11.94 19.11
C GLN A 146 0.68 12.94 18.79
N TYR A 147 -0.54 12.56 19.15
CA TYR A 147 -1.72 13.40 19.10
C TYR A 147 -2.20 13.70 20.52
N ASN A 148 -2.80 14.87 20.71
CA ASN A 148 -3.24 15.36 22.01
C ASN A 148 -4.43 16.32 21.82
N LYS A 149 -5.56 15.97 22.44
CA LYS A 149 -6.82 16.71 22.33
C LYS A 149 -6.76 18.09 22.99
N GLU A 150 -6.09 18.22 24.14
CA GLU A 150 -5.93 19.50 24.85
C GLU A 150 -5.15 20.54 24.04
N ARG A 151 -4.29 20.08 23.12
CA ARG A 151 -3.52 20.92 22.20
C ARG A 151 -4.17 21.09 20.82
N GLY A 152 -5.37 20.54 20.60
CA GLY A 152 -6.05 20.55 19.30
C GLY A 152 -5.33 19.73 18.22
N ILE A 153 -4.41 18.84 18.59
CA ILE A 153 -3.70 17.97 17.65
C ILE A 153 -4.43 16.63 17.64
N VAL A 154 -5.42 16.51 16.75
CA VAL A 154 -6.37 15.39 16.67
C VAL A 154 -6.50 14.91 15.22
N HIS A 155 -7.04 13.70 15.04
CA HIS A 155 -7.44 13.17 13.74
C HIS A 155 -8.79 12.45 13.84
N LEU A 156 -9.22 11.79 12.77
CA LEU A 156 -10.53 11.13 12.67
C LEU A 156 -10.42 9.69 12.15
N VAL A 157 -9.23 9.09 12.16
CA VAL A 157 -8.96 7.83 11.43
C VAL A 157 -9.87 6.69 11.91
N SER A 158 -10.04 6.50 13.23
CA SER A 158 -10.88 5.41 13.74
C SER A 158 -12.35 5.55 13.33
N HIS A 159 -12.89 6.78 13.37
CA HIS A 159 -14.25 7.05 12.87
C HIS A 159 -14.34 6.85 11.35
N GLN A 160 -13.33 7.28 10.60
CA GLN A 160 -13.30 7.10 9.14
C GLN A 160 -13.31 5.61 8.77
N LEU A 161 -12.45 4.79 9.39
CA LEU A 161 -12.35 3.35 9.09
C LEU A 161 -13.63 2.57 9.43
N ILE A 162 -14.33 2.90 10.52
CA ILE A 162 -15.60 2.24 10.86
C ILE A 162 -16.77 2.68 9.96
N SER A 163 -16.67 3.86 9.36
CA SER A 163 -17.68 4.40 8.43
C SER A 163 -17.41 4.03 6.97
N GLY A 164 -16.30 3.39 6.60
CA GLY A 164 -15.96 2.96 5.24
C GLY A 164 -15.28 4.04 4.37
N THR A 165 -15.81 5.27 4.35
CA THR A 165 -15.15 6.48 3.78
C THR A 165 -14.84 6.43 2.29
N ASN A 166 -15.73 5.80 1.53
CA ASN A 166 -15.57 5.61 0.09
C ASN A 166 -14.22 4.95 -0.25
N SER A 167 -13.78 3.99 0.58
CA SER A 167 -12.47 3.35 0.48
C SER A 167 -12.59 1.83 0.51
N GLY A 168 -11.51 1.13 0.19
CA GLY A 168 -11.47 -0.33 0.31
C GLY A 168 -10.21 -0.93 -0.29
N TRP A 169 -9.76 -2.04 0.28
CA TRP A 169 -8.66 -2.82 -0.29
C TRP A 169 -9.10 -3.51 -1.57
N THR A 170 -8.22 -3.61 -2.56
CA THR A 170 -8.55 -4.29 -3.81
C THR A 170 -8.40 -5.80 -3.66
N ARG A 171 -9.12 -6.58 -4.47
CA ARG A 171 -8.92 -8.03 -4.60
C ARG A 171 -7.45 -8.36 -4.87
N GLY A 172 -6.79 -7.59 -5.73
CA GLY A 172 -5.37 -7.75 -6.04
C GLY A 172 -4.44 -7.53 -4.84
N LEU A 173 -4.83 -6.78 -3.80
CA LEU A 173 -4.10 -6.70 -2.54
C LEU A 173 -4.43 -7.90 -1.63
N VAL A 174 -5.71 -8.24 -1.50
CA VAL A 174 -6.17 -9.35 -0.65
C VAL A 174 -5.61 -10.71 -1.10
N GLU A 175 -5.48 -10.92 -2.41
CA GLU A 175 -4.90 -12.14 -2.98
C GLU A 175 -3.36 -12.20 -2.88
N SER A 176 -2.69 -11.06 -2.61
CA SER A 176 -1.22 -11.04 -2.37
C SER A 176 -0.84 -11.63 -1.01
N PHE A 177 -1.74 -11.62 -0.02
CA PHE A 177 -1.50 -12.29 1.25
C PHE A 177 -1.41 -13.80 1.02
N LEU A 178 -0.48 -14.48 1.67
CA LEU A 178 -0.29 -15.92 1.47
C LEU A 178 -1.35 -16.73 2.21
N MET A 179 -1.46 -18.01 1.88
CA MET A 179 -2.04 -19.00 2.78
C MET A 179 -1.12 -19.16 4.01
N LYS A 180 -1.65 -19.71 5.10
CA LYS A 180 -0.91 -19.92 6.36
C LYS A 180 0.33 -20.80 6.16
N ASP A 181 0.26 -21.76 5.23
CA ASP A 181 1.38 -22.60 4.82
C ASP A 181 2.41 -21.87 3.92
N GLY A 182 2.27 -20.57 3.70
CA GLY A 182 3.16 -19.75 2.89
C GLY A 182 2.95 -19.86 1.38
N LYS A 183 1.99 -20.65 0.89
CA LYS A 183 1.75 -20.78 -0.55
C LYS A 183 0.79 -19.70 -1.05
N PRO A 184 0.92 -19.24 -2.31
CA PRO A 184 -0.11 -18.41 -2.93
C PRO A 184 -1.46 -19.12 -2.93
N TYR A 185 -2.56 -18.35 -2.88
CA TYR A 185 -3.90 -18.94 -2.81
C TYR A 185 -4.21 -19.90 -3.97
N TYR A 186 -3.63 -19.74 -5.16
CA TYR A 186 -3.86 -20.68 -6.28
C TYR A 186 -3.05 -21.98 -6.18
N ALA A 187 -2.11 -22.07 -5.24
CA ALA A 187 -1.32 -23.26 -4.91
C ALA A 187 -1.75 -23.86 -3.56
N LYS A 188 -2.93 -23.45 -3.07
CA LYS A 188 -3.50 -23.92 -1.80
C LYS A 188 -3.67 -25.43 -1.76
N THR A 189 -3.57 -25.98 -0.55
CA THR A 189 -4.07 -27.32 -0.25
C THR A 189 -5.47 -27.19 0.36
N GLY A 190 -6.41 -28.08 0.03
CA GLY A 190 -7.77 -28.08 0.59
C GLY A 190 -8.77 -27.12 -0.10
N SER A 191 -9.81 -26.72 0.64
CA SER A 191 -11.07 -26.16 0.12
C SER A 191 -11.19 -24.62 0.18
N TYR A 192 -10.08 -23.87 0.16
CA TYR A 192 -10.13 -22.39 0.24
C TYR A 192 -11.11 -21.81 -0.79
N THR A 193 -11.96 -20.91 -0.32
CA THR A 193 -12.95 -20.16 -1.08
C THR A 193 -12.88 -18.70 -0.63
N ASP A 194 -13.46 -17.79 -1.40
CA ASP A 194 -13.56 -16.36 -1.08
C ASP A 194 -15.03 -15.89 -1.07
N ALA A 195 -15.97 -16.82 -0.92
CA ALA A 195 -17.41 -16.57 -0.98
C ALA A 195 -17.95 -15.65 0.14
N THR A 196 -17.21 -15.52 1.24
CA THR A 196 -17.47 -14.62 2.38
C THR A 196 -16.16 -13.98 2.86
N LEU A 197 -16.22 -12.92 3.66
CA LEU A 197 -15.00 -12.29 4.21
C LEU A 197 -14.29 -13.22 5.22
N GLU A 198 -15.05 -14.01 5.98
CA GLU A 198 -14.51 -15.08 6.83
C GLU A 198 -13.72 -16.11 6.00
N ASP A 199 -14.29 -16.56 4.88
CA ASP A 199 -13.62 -17.51 3.97
C ASP A 199 -12.32 -16.92 3.41
N VAL A 200 -12.34 -15.63 3.03
CA VAL A 200 -11.16 -14.90 2.54
C VAL A 200 -10.01 -14.94 3.53
N LYS A 201 -10.27 -14.88 4.84
CA LYS A 201 -9.26 -14.82 5.91
C LYS A 201 -8.87 -16.18 6.46
N LYS A 202 -9.67 -17.22 6.20
CA LYS A 202 -9.45 -18.56 6.73
C LYS A 202 -8.12 -19.16 6.25
N ASP A 203 -7.31 -19.61 7.20
CA ASP A 203 -6.00 -20.23 6.96
C ASP A 203 -5.09 -19.36 6.08
N ARG A 204 -5.09 -18.04 6.31
CA ARG A 204 -4.24 -17.06 5.62
C ARG A 204 -3.18 -16.45 6.53
N ASP A 205 -2.30 -15.67 5.91
CA ASP A 205 -1.46 -14.67 6.56
C ASP A 205 -2.23 -13.90 7.64
N GLU A 206 -1.70 -13.87 8.87
CA GLU A 206 -2.39 -13.25 9.99
C GLU A 206 -2.47 -11.72 9.89
N ARG A 207 -1.64 -11.09 9.05
CA ARG A 207 -1.79 -9.65 8.75
C ARG A 207 -3.13 -9.37 8.09
N LEU A 208 -3.56 -10.21 7.15
CA LEU A 208 -4.90 -10.11 6.56
C LEU A 208 -5.96 -10.30 7.64
N SER A 209 -5.74 -11.23 8.57
CA SER A 209 -6.67 -11.50 9.67
C SER A 209 -6.83 -10.34 10.65
N LEU A 210 -5.71 -9.69 10.99
CA LEU A 210 -5.66 -8.55 11.90
C LEU A 210 -6.21 -7.27 11.25
N PHE A 211 -5.90 -7.05 9.97
CA PHE A 211 -6.05 -5.74 9.35
C PHE A 211 -7.16 -5.62 8.31
N LEU A 212 -7.96 -6.67 8.10
CA LEU A 212 -9.20 -6.64 7.33
C LEU A 212 -10.40 -7.00 8.21
N PHE A 213 -11.49 -6.23 8.13
CA PHE A 213 -12.75 -6.62 8.76
C PHE A 213 -13.39 -7.83 8.06
N ASP A 214 -14.00 -8.71 8.85
CA ASP A 214 -14.90 -9.78 8.39
C ASP A 214 -16.22 -9.76 9.17
N GLU A 215 -17.15 -10.64 8.82
CA GLU A 215 -18.48 -10.70 9.41
C GLU A 215 -18.47 -10.85 10.94
N LYS A 216 -17.46 -11.54 11.51
CA LYS A 216 -17.36 -11.85 12.95
C LYS A 216 -16.48 -10.87 13.72
N THR A 217 -15.72 -10.04 13.03
CA THR A 217 -14.81 -9.09 13.65
C THR A 217 -15.61 -8.13 14.53
N PRO A 218 -15.25 -7.96 15.82
CA PRO A 218 -15.84 -6.93 16.64
C PRO A 218 -15.66 -5.58 15.93
N ARG A 219 -16.77 -4.88 15.70
CA ARG A 219 -16.78 -3.55 15.11
C ARG A 219 -16.65 -2.51 16.22
N PHE A 220 -17.53 -2.56 17.23
CA PHE A 220 -17.47 -1.68 18.38
C PHE A 220 -18.20 -2.26 19.60
N TYR A 221 -17.94 -1.69 20.78
CA TYR A 221 -18.72 -1.95 21.99
C TYR A 221 -19.81 -0.88 22.15
N ASP A 222 -21.06 -1.30 22.19
CA ASP A 222 -22.23 -0.47 22.47
C ASP A 222 -22.33 -0.29 23.99
N THR A 223 -21.96 0.89 24.48
CA THR A 223 -21.88 1.17 25.92
C THR A 223 -23.26 1.25 26.58
N GLU A 224 -24.29 1.64 25.84
CA GLU A 224 -25.65 1.76 26.36
C GLU A 224 -26.28 0.38 26.54
N LYS A 225 -26.16 -0.46 25.52
CA LYS A 225 -26.71 -1.84 25.53
C LYS A 225 -25.77 -2.88 26.13
N ARG A 226 -24.53 -2.47 26.44
CA ARG A 226 -23.47 -3.30 27.04
C ARG A 226 -23.14 -4.55 26.23
N GLU A 227 -23.08 -4.42 24.92
CA GLU A 227 -22.87 -5.55 24.01
C GLU A 227 -21.88 -5.24 22.90
N VAL A 228 -21.29 -6.30 22.35
CA VAL A 228 -20.38 -6.20 21.21
C VAL A 228 -21.18 -6.22 19.92
N ARG A 229 -20.96 -5.23 19.07
CA ARG A 229 -21.44 -5.22 17.69
C ARG A 229 -20.37 -5.77 16.77
N ALA A 230 -20.71 -6.81 16.02
CA ALA A 230 -19.86 -7.32 14.96
C ALA A 230 -19.92 -6.40 13.73
N TYR A 231 -18.99 -6.59 12.81
CA TYR A 231 -18.99 -5.86 11.54
C TYR A 231 -20.10 -6.35 10.61
N GLU A 232 -20.42 -7.65 10.64
CA GLU A 232 -21.53 -8.33 9.96
C GLU A 232 -21.47 -8.32 8.43
N PHE A 233 -21.22 -7.18 7.79
CA PHE A 233 -21.17 -7.01 6.34
C PHE A 233 -20.53 -5.67 5.95
N PRO A 234 -19.98 -5.56 4.73
CA PRO A 234 -19.50 -4.28 4.20
C PRO A 234 -20.64 -3.35 3.76
N ASN A 235 -20.49 -2.06 4.05
CA ASN A 235 -21.44 -1.03 3.66
C ASN A 235 -21.24 -0.63 2.19
N MET A 236 -21.74 -1.42 1.23
CA MET A 236 -21.41 -1.22 -0.19
C MET A 236 -22.37 -0.32 -0.98
N ILE A 237 -23.65 -0.24 -0.58
CA ILE A 237 -24.71 0.39 -1.40
C ILE A 237 -25.37 1.61 -0.73
N ASP A 238 -24.76 2.11 0.33
CA ASP A 238 -25.18 3.33 1.01
C ASP A 238 -24.61 4.58 0.31
N LYS A 239 -24.81 5.77 0.89
CA LYS A 239 -24.30 7.03 0.33
C LYS A 239 -22.77 7.03 0.18
N PRO A 240 -22.23 7.73 -0.84
CA PRO A 240 -20.81 7.68 -1.19
C PRO A 240 -19.83 7.80 -0.03
N GLU A 241 -20.08 8.71 0.89
CA GLU A 241 -19.18 9.11 1.97
C GLU A 241 -18.95 8.00 3.01
N VAL A 242 -19.78 6.95 3.02
CA VAL A 242 -19.74 5.88 4.03
C VAL A 242 -19.61 4.49 3.41
N ARG A 243 -19.19 4.41 2.15
CA ARG A 243 -19.09 3.12 1.46
C ARG A 243 -17.76 2.40 1.68
N ASP A 244 -17.85 1.09 1.87
CA ASP A 244 -16.77 0.13 1.66
C ASP A 244 -16.74 -0.23 0.17
N VAL A 245 -16.09 0.60 -0.65
CA VAL A 245 -16.25 0.61 -2.12
C VAL A 245 -15.95 -0.74 -2.77
N THR A 246 -14.93 -1.45 -2.29
CA THR A 246 -14.59 -2.78 -2.79
C THR A 246 -15.23 -3.90 -1.97
N GLY A 247 -15.89 -3.59 -0.86
CA GLY A 247 -16.34 -4.55 0.14
C GLY A 247 -15.26 -5.08 1.09
N TYR A 248 -13.99 -4.76 0.84
CA TYR A 248 -12.87 -5.11 1.72
C TYR A 248 -12.47 -3.90 2.58
N ALA A 249 -13.00 -3.81 3.81
CA ALA A 249 -12.74 -2.68 4.71
C ALA A 249 -11.46 -2.85 5.52
N GLN A 250 -10.61 -1.81 5.49
CA GLN A 250 -9.38 -1.76 6.26
C GLN A 250 -9.68 -1.64 7.77
N ARG A 251 -8.96 -2.41 8.57
CA ARG A 251 -8.99 -2.39 10.03
C ARG A 251 -7.69 -1.88 10.67
N LYS A 252 -6.57 -1.85 9.93
CA LYS A 252 -5.32 -1.26 10.42
C LYS A 252 -5.52 0.23 10.73
N TYR A 253 -4.96 0.68 11.85
CA TYR A 253 -5.17 2.00 12.47
C TYR A 253 -6.52 2.23 13.19
N TYR A 254 -7.40 1.23 13.21
CA TYR A 254 -8.66 1.37 13.94
C TYR A 254 -8.46 1.20 15.45
N ASN A 255 -8.89 2.17 16.24
CA ASN A 255 -8.91 2.09 17.71
C ASN A 255 -10.30 1.69 18.22
N TYR A 256 -10.33 0.65 19.07
CA TYR A 256 -11.55 0.10 19.66
C TYR A 256 -12.14 0.93 20.80
N ASP A 257 -11.38 1.84 21.38
CA ASP A 257 -11.83 2.74 22.44
C ASP A 257 -12.91 3.70 21.90
N PRO A 258 -14.13 3.71 22.49
CA PRO A 258 -15.20 4.65 22.14
C PRO A 258 -14.78 6.11 22.11
N ALA A 259 -13.84 6.52 22.96
CA ALA A 259 -13.37 7.89 23.02
C ALA A 259 -12.66 8.35 21.73
N MET A 260 -12.09 7.43 20.94
CA MET A 260 -11.38 7.76 19.70
C MET A 260 -12.31 7.88 18.48
N ARG A 261 -13.59 7.53 18.64
CA ARG A 261 -14.60 7.53 17.55
C ARG A 261 -15.86 8.31 17.90
N ALA A 262 -15.80 9.19 18.90
CA ALA A 262 -16.95 9.95 19.39
C ALA A 262 -17.45 10.95 18.33
N GLY A 263 -18.42 10.53 17.51
CA GLY A 263 -19.07 11.35 16.48
C GLY A 263 -18.14 11.77 15.33
N SER A 264 -18.62 12.70 14.51
CA SER A 264 -17.85 13.32 13.41
C SER A 264 -16.86 14.39 13.89
N GLU A 265 -16.74 14.60 15.20
CA GLU A 265 -15.77 15.51 15.80
C GLU A 265 -14.36 14.89 15.78
N MET A 266 -13.34 15.71 15.55
CA MET A 266 -11.94 15.25 15.57
C MET A 266 -11.52 14.91 17.01
N ASN A 267 -11.71 13.65 17.40
CA ASN A 267 -11.50 13.15 18.76
C ASN A 267 -10.39 12.09 18.88
N ASP A 268 -9.92 11.58 17.74
CA ASP A 268 -8.92 10.52 17.74
C ASP A 268 -7.53 11.09 18.05
N VAL A 269 -6.90 10.54 19.09
CA VAL A 269 -5.54 10.87 19.53
C VAL A 269 -4.60 9.67 19.49
N SER A 270 -4.96 8.63 18.73
CA SER A 270 -4.08 7.49 18.48
C SER A 270 -2.79 7.96 17.83
N GLY A 271 -1.65 7.45 18.29
CA GLY A 271 -0.34 7.77 17.73
C GLY A 271 -0.16 7.16 16.35
N VAL A 272 0.65 7.81 15.50
CA VAL A 272 0.90 7.36 14.12
C VAL A 272 2.39 7.05 13.94
N PRO A 273 2.78 5.80 13.62
CA PRO A 273 4.14 5.46 13.22
C PRO A 273 4.60 6.29 12.01
N ILE A 274 5.85 6.79 12.06
CA ILE A 274 6.50 7.46 10.92
C ILE A 274 7.63 6.58 10.38
N LEU A 275 8.43 5.99 11.28
CA LEU A 275 9.55 5.10 10.96
C LEU A 275 9.49 3.88 11.88
N ARG A 276 9.47 2.69 11.29
CA ARG A 276 9.48 1.41 12.02
C ARG A 276 10.45 0.39 11.43
N ALA A 277 11.04 -0.44 12.28
CA ALA A 277 12.21 -1.25 11.95
C ALA A 277 11.96 -2.35 10.89
N SER A 278 10.73 -2.83 10.70
CA SER A 278 10.42 -3.79 9.61
C SER A 278 10.80 -3.28 8.22
N GLU A 279 10.83 -1.96 8.03
CA GLU A 279 11.30 -1.36 6.79
C GLU A 279 12.79 -1.60 6.59
N ALA A 280 13.61 -1.54 7.65
CA ALA A 280 15.01 -1.90 7.54
C ALA A 280 15.18 -3.36 7.10
N TYR A 281 14.36 -4.27 7.65
CA TYR A 281 14.40 -5.69 7.31
C TYR A 281 14.13 -5.87 5.81
N LEU A 282 13.05 -5.27 5.31
CA LEU A 282 12.65 -5.36 3.91
C LEU A 282 13.60 -4.61 2.96
N ASN A 283 14.14 -3.46 3.38
CA ASN A 283 15.13 -2.72 2.60
C ASN A 283 16.42 -3.53 2.46
N TYR A 284 16.88 -4.21 3.52
CA TYR A 284 18.04 -5.10 3.44
C TYR A 284 17.79 -6.25 2.47
N ILE A 285 16.66 -6.96 2.62
CA ILE A 285 16.31 -8.12 1.79
C ILE A 285 16.31 -7.71 0.30
N GLU A 286 15.64 -6.61 -0.03
CA GLU A 286 15.54 -6.14 -1.41
C GLU A 286 16.89 -5.64 -1.95
N ALA A 287 17.59 -4.77 -1.22
CA ALA A 287 18.87 -4.23 -1.67
C ALA A 287 19.94 -5.32 -1.85
N SER A 288 20.01 -6.28 -0.92
CA SER A 288 20.94 -7.41 -1.01
C SER A 288 20.62 -8.28 -2.23
N TYR A 289 19.35 -8.65 -2.41
CA TYR A 289 18.95 -9.46 -3.55
C TYR A 289 19.16 -8.75 -4.89
N GLU A 290 18.85 -7.46 -5.00
CA GLU A 290 19.07 -6.72 -6.25
C GLU A 290 20.57 -6.61 -6.61
N LEU A 291 21.46 -6.55 -5.61
CA LEU A 291 22.92 -6.56 -5.81
C LEU A 291 23.47 -7.92 -6.22
N THR A 292 23.05 -9.00 -5.56
CA THR A 292 23.73 -10.31 -5.67
C THR A 292 22.91 -11.38 -6.38
N LYS A 293 21.60 -11.15 -6.54
CA LYS A 293 20.60 -12.12 -7.00
C LYS A 293 20.57 -13.40 -6.18
N THR A 294 20.96 -13.31 -4.91
CA THR A 294 20.96 -14.40 -3.94
C THR A 294 20.37 -13.95 -2.61
N LEU A 295 19.72 -14.86 -1.89
CA LEU A 295 19.28 -14.61 -0.52
C LEU A 295 20.39 -15.01 0.44
N ASP A 296 21.13 -14.02 0.93
CA ASP A 296 22.16 -14.21 1.95
C ASP A 296 21.55 -14.58 3.32
N ALA A 297 22.41 -14.91 4.29
CA ALA A 297 21.98 -15.36 5.62
C ALA A 297 21.17 -14.29 6.38
N ASP A 298 21.55 -13.01 6.26
CA ASP A 298 20.86 -11.90 6.92
C ASP A 298 19.48 -11.66 6.29
N ALA A 299 19.37 -11.68 4.96
CA ALA A 299 18.11 -11.54 4.25
C ALA A 299 17.13 -12.67 4.64
N ARG A 300 17.61 -13.91 4.74
CA ARG A 300 16.80 -15.05 5.22
C ARG A 300 16.37 -14.85 6.67
N LYS A 301 17.30 -14.51 7.57
CA LYS A 301 17.02 -14.22 8.99
C LYS A 301 15.93 -13.16 9.15
N TYR A 302 16.06 -12.03 8.46
CA TYR A 302 15.09 -10.95 8.54
C TYR A 302 13.72 -11.34 7.97
N TRP A 303 13.71 -12.04 6.83
CA TRP A 303 12.46 -12.46 6.20
C TRP A 303 11.73 -13.51 7.05
N ASP A 304 12.44 -14.48 7.62
CA ASP A 304 11.86 -15.47 8.54
C ASP A 304 11.27 -14.80 9.79
N ALA A 305 11.91 -13.75 10.33
CA ALA A 305 11.36 -12.99 11.45
C ALA A 305 10.03 -12.30 11.10
N LEU A 306 9.94 -11.66 9.92
CA LEU A 306 8.69 -11.05 9.43
C LEU A 306 7.59 -12.11 9.27
N ARG A 307 7.91 -13.26 8.67
CA ARG A 307 6.98 -14.37 8.40
C ARG A 307 6.48 -15.04 9.67
N LYS A 308 7.37 -15.29 10.63
CA LYS A 308 7.01 -15.85 11.94
C LYS A 308 6.02 -14.96 12.66
N ARG A 309 6.27 -13.64 12.70
CA ARG A 309 5.32 -12.68 13.26
C ARG A 309 4.00 -12.66 12.50
N ALA A 310 4.02 -12.81 11.18
CA ALA A 310 2.81 -12.90 10.35
C ALA A 310 2.06 -14.25 10.44
N GLY A 311 2.52 -15.19 11.29
CA GLY A 311 1.89 -16.49 11.51
C GLY A 311 2.05 -17.47 10.34
N ILE A 312 2.96 -17.19 9.40
CA ILE A 312 3.23 -18.05 8.25
C ILE A 312 4.14 -19.20 8.67
N THR A 313 3.72 -20.44 8.37
CA THR A 313 4.43 -21.66 8.82
C THR A 313 5.34 -22.27 7.75
N GLY A 314 5.11 -21.98 6.47
CA GLY A 314 5.96 -22.47 5.38
C GLY A 314 7.25 -21.66 5.23
N SER A 315 8.26 -22.30 4.68
CA SER A 315 9.55 -21.68 4.40
C SER A 315 9.48 -20.65 3.25
N ILE A 316 10.49 -19.79 3.18
CA ILE A 316 10.71 -18.86 2.07
C ILE A 316 10.87 -19.64 0.75
N ASP A 317 11.61 -20.75 0.76
CA ASP A 317 11.89 -21.51 -0.46
C ASP A 317 10.64 -22.23 -0.99
N GLU A 318 9.77 -22.77 -0.13
CA GLU A 318 8.46 -23.32 -0.53
C GLU A 318 7.56 -22.27 -1.15
N THR A 319 7.56 -21.06 -0.58
CA THR A 319 6.80 -19.92 -1.07
C THR A 319 7.27 -19.51 -2.48
N ILE A 320 8.57 -19.41 -2.66
CA ILE A 320 9.19 -19.09 -3.96
C ILE A 320 8.93 -20.23 -4.96
N ALA A 321 9.03 -21.49 -4.55
CA ALA A 321 8.75 -22.64 -5.41
C ALA A 321 7.29 -22.68 -5.88
N ALA A 322 6.34 -22.32 -5.01
CA ALA A 322 4.91 -22.30 -5.33
C ALA A 322 4.44 -21.03 -6.08
N THR A 323 5.29 -20.00 -6.19
CA THR A 323 4.97 -18.75 -6.86
C THR A 323 5.08 -18.91 -8.38
N ASP A 324 3.96 -18.71 -9.08
CA ASP A 324 3.83 -18.89 -10.52
C ASP A 324 3.72 -17.53 -11.23
N MET A 325 4.84 -17.07 -11.81
CA MET A 325 4.86 -15.78 -12.51
C MET A 325 3.95 -15.73 -13.74
N SER A 326 3.56 -16.88 -14.32
CA SER A 326 2.57 -16.90 -15.40
C SER A 326 1.16 -16.52 -14.93
N LYS A 327 0.90 -16.53 -13.62
CA LYS A 327 -0.34 -16.04 -12.98
C LYS A 327 -0.17 -14.64 -12.39
N GLU A 328 0.96 -14.39 -11.73
CA GLU A 328 1.23 -13.12 -11.05
C GLU A 328 1.42 -11.97 -12.04
N ALA A 329 2.11 -12.24 -13.16
CA ALA A 329 2.34 -11.31 -14.26
C ALA A 329 1.39 -11.53 -15.46
N ASN A 330 0.21 -12.13 -15.23
CA ASN A 330 -0.78 -12.27 -16.29
C ASN A 330 -1.62 -11.00 -16.41
N VAL A 331 -1.34 -10.15 -17.39
CA VAL A 331 -2.10 -8.90 -17.62
C VAL A 331 -3.60 -9.12 -17.88
N ASN A 332 -4.02 -10.34 -18.24
CA ASN A 332 -5.42 -10.70 -18.46
C ASN A 332 -6.13 -11.20 -17.18
N ARG A 333 -5.39 -11.44 -16.08
CA ARG A 333 -5.99 -11.75 -14.78
C ARG A 333 -6.39 -10.44 -14.10
N ALA A 334 -7.68 -10.21 -13.86
CA ALA A 334 -8.18 -8.96 -13.27
C ALA A 334 -7.48 -8.51 -11.97
N SER A 335 -6.94 -9.46 -11.19
CA SER A 335 -6.23 -9.20 -9.93
C SER A 335 -4.70 -9.36 -10.02
N TYR A 336 -4.09 -9.29 -11.20
CA TYR A 336 -2.62 -9.34 -11.32
C TYR A 336 -1.97 -8.22 -10.50
N ASP A 337 -0.80 -8.52 -9.94
CA ASP A 337 -0.05 -7.58 -9.10
C ASP A 337 0.89 -6.75 -9.99
N TRP A 338 0.75 -5.43 -9.96
CA TRP A 338 1.60 -4.54 -10.73
C TRP A 338 3.09 -4.69 -10.36
N GLY A 339 3.40 -4.99 -9.10
CA GLY A 339 4.75 -5.25 -8.60
C GLY A 339 5.41 -6.51 -9.17
N ALA A 340 4.67 -7.34 -9.92
CA ALA A 340 5.21 -8.46 -10.68
C ALA A 340 6.02 -8.03 -11.92
N PHE A 341 6.05 -6.73 -12.24
CA PHE A 341 6.70 -6.20 -13.44
C PHE A 341 7.77 -5.15 -13.11
N SER A 342 8.71 -4.99 -14.04
CA SER A 342 9.61 -3.85 -14.16
C SER A 342 9.82 -3.54 -15.65
N ALA A 343 9.62 -2.28 -16.05
CA ALA A 343 9.70 -1.83 -17.44
C ALA A 343 8.90 -2.71 -18.42
N GLY A 344 7.68 -3.08 -18.01
CA GLY A 344 6.75 -3.91 -18.80
C GLY A 344 7.12 -5.39 -18.89
N GLN A 345 8.17 -5.85 -18.21
CA GLN A 345 8.60 -7.25 -18.18
C GLN A 345 8.35 -7.90 -16.83
N PRO A 346 7.94 -9.19 -16.77
CA PRO A 346 7.85 -9.92 -15.51
C PRO A 346 9.21 -10.00 -14.81
N VAL A 347 9.23 -9.78 -13.49
CA VAL A 347 10.42 -10.04 -12.67
C VAL A 347 10.56 -11.52 -12.31
N ASP A 348 11.70 -11.92 -11.76
CA ASP A 348 11.87 -13.28 -11.25
C ASP A 348 11.00 -13.55 -10.00
N LYS A 349 10.68 -14.81 -9.76
CA LYS A 349 9.80 -15.26 -8.67
C LYS A 349 10.30 -14.92 -7.26
N THR A 350 11.62 -14.81 -7.07
CA THR A 350 12.21 -14.43 -5.79
C THR A 350 12.01 -12.94 -5.56
N LEU A 351 12.35 -12.10 -6.54
CA LEU A 351 12.11 -10.65 -6.45
C LEU A 351 10.63 -10.33 -6.26
N TYR A 352 9.74 -10.98 -7.01
CA TYR A 352 8.30 -10.80 -6.80
C TYR A 352 7.87 -11.18 -5.38
N SER A 353 8.40 -12.29 -4.83
CA SER A 353 8.09 -12.70 -3.46
C SER A 353 8.56 -11.68 -2.41
N ILE A 354 9.72 -11.03 -2.62
CA ILE A 354 10.20 -9.91 -1.78
C ILE A 354 9.25 -8.72 -1.87
N ARG A 355 8.87 -8.32 -3.09
CA ARG A 355 7.94 -7.20 -3.34
C ARG A 355 6.55 -7.47 -2.75
N ARG A 356 6.09 -8.73 -2.78
CA ARG A 356 4.83 -9.18 -2.18
C ARG A 356 4.89 -9.10 -0.65
N GLU A 357 5.98 -9.54 -0.03
CA GLU A 357 6.19 -9.42 1.42
C GLU A 357 6.12 -7.93 1.84
N ARG A 358 6.81 -7.06 1.09
CA ARG A 358 6.77 -5.60 1.30
C ARG A 358 5.36 -5.03 1.18
N ARG A 359 4.63 -5.44 0.14
CA ARG A 359 3.23 -5.01 -0.09
C ARG A 359 2.32 -5.40 1.08
N CYS A 360 2.45 -6.63 1.60
CA CYS A 360 1.61 -7.14 2.67
C CYS A 360 1.96 -6.50 4.02
N GLU A 361 3.24 -6.33 4.32
CA GLU A 361 3.71 -5.71 5.57
C GLU A 361 3.28 -4.24 5.69
N PHE A 362 3.34 -3.47 4.59
CA PHE A 362 3.01 -2.05 4.54
C PHE A 362 1.61 -1.72 4.00
N ALA A 363 0.72 -2.71 3.91
CA ALA A 363 -0.67 -2.48 3.56
C ALA A 363 -1.28 -1.42 4.50
N GLY A 364 -1.85 -0.35 3.94
CA GLY A 364 -2.42 0.78 4.69
C GLY A 364 -1.42 1.83 5.20
N GLU A 365 -0.13 1.77 4.84
CA GLU A 365 0.92 2.68 5.35
C GLU A 365 1.49 3.64 4.29
N GLY A 366 0.88 3.72 3.11
CA GLY A 366 1.21 4.75 2.12
C GLY A 366 2.57 4.58 1.42
N MET A 367 3.11 3.36 1.32
CA MET A 367 4.39 3.09 0.62
C MET A 367 4.25 2.59 -0.82
N ARG A 368 3.05 2.13 -1.20
CA ARG A 368 2.85 1.33 -2.40
C ARG A 368 3.08 2.13 -3.69
N ASN A 369 2.74 3.41 -3.70
CA ASN A 369 2.91 4.25 -4.89
C ASN A 369 4.40 4.43 -5.22
N GLU A 370 5.19 4.77 -4.21
CA GLU A 370 6.62 4.96 -4.33
C GLU A 370 7.33 3.66 -4.73
N ASP A 371 6.91 2.53 -4.18
CA ASP A 371 7.38 1.20 -4.56
C ASP A 371 7.12 0.90 -6.05
N LEU A 372 5.89 1.12 -6.52
CA LEU A 372 5.55 0.91 -7.93
C LEU A 372 6.31 1.85 -8.88
N VAL A 373 6.50 3.10 -8.46
CA VAL A 373 7.28 4.08 -9.21
C VAL A 373 8.73 3.63 -9.31
N ARG A 374 9.42 3.34 -8.19
CA ARG A 374 10.85 2.95 -8.23
C ARG A 374 11.09 1.61 -8.92
N TRP A 375 10.10 0.73 -8.96
CA TRP A 375 10.18 -0.55 -9.69
C TRP A 375 9.88 -0.45 -11.18
N CYS A 376 9.46 0.72 -11.70
CA CYS A 376 8.97 0.85 -13.08
C CYS A 376 7.84 -0.16 -13.39
N ALA A 377 6.90 -0.30 -12.45
CA ALA A 377 5.99 -1.46 -12.37
C ALA A 377 4.59 -1.20 -12.96
N MET A 378 4.39 -0.13 -13.73
CA MET A 378 3.08 0.32 -14.21
C MET A 378 2.95 0.39 -15.73
N ASP A 379 3.99 0.06 -16.50
CA ASP A 379 4.00 0.14 -17.98
C ASP A 379 2.93 -0.75 -18.63
N GLN A 380 2.63 -1.88 -17.99
CA GLN A 380 1.63 -2.86 -18.42
C GLN A 380 0.19 -2.52 -17.99
N VAL A 381 0.00 -1.47 -17.17
CA VAL A 381 -1.32 -1.10 -16.63
C VAL A 381 -2.14 -0.41 -17.72
N LYS A 382 -2.95 -1.21 -18.41
CA LYS A 382 -3.85 -0.77 -19.48
C LYS A 382 -5.23 -1.39 -19.26
N ASN A 383 -6.27 -0.57 -19.31
CA ASN A 383 -7.66 -0.99 -19.10
C ASN A 383 -7.85 -1.86 -17.84
N TYR A 384 -7.08 -1.59 -16.79
CA TYR A 384 -7.06 -2.39 -15.57
C TYR A 384 -8.34 -2.21 -14.78
N GLN A 385 -9.04 -3.30 -14.52
CA GLN A 385 -10.30 -3.33 -13.78
C GLN A 385 -10.03 -3.58 -12.29
N ILE A 386 -10.45 -2.66 -11.44
CA ILE A 386 -10.39 -2.86 -9.99
C ILE A 386 -11.53 -3.80 -9.59
N GLU A 387 -11.17 -4.89 -8.91
CA GLU A 387 -12.11 -5.83 -8.33
C GLU A 387 -12.09 -5.78 -6.80
N GLY A 388 -13.25 -6.06 -6.21
CA GLY A 388 -13.50 -6.17 -4.77
C GLY A 388 -13.90 -7.58 -4.35
N VAL A 389 -14.82 -7.67 -3.39
CA VAL A 389 -15.33 -8.93 -2.83
C VAL A 389 -16.02 -9.81 -3.88
N ASN A 390 -16.01 -11.13 -3.65
CA ASN A 390 -16.85 -12.08 -4.37
C ASN A 390 -18.31 -11.97 -3.89
N ILE A 391 -19.00 -10.92 -4.34
CA ILE A 391 -20.34 -10.61 -3.85
C ILE A 391 -21.40 -11.59 -4.36
N TRP A 392 -21.29 -12.03 -5.61
CA TRP A 392 -22.36 -12.77 -6.27
C TRP A 392 -22.39 -14.26 -5.96
N THR A 393 -21.32 -14.84 -5.39
CA THR A 393 -21.35 -16.23 -4.92
C THR A 393 -22.25 -16.39 -3.69
N LYS A 394 -22.19 -15.48 -2.70
CA LYS A 394 -22.99 -15.62 -1.46
C LYS A 394 -23.36 -14.30 -0.79
N MET A 395 -22.45 -13.31 -0.74
CA MET A 395 -22.66 -12.10 0.07
C MET A 395 -23.89 -11.27 -0.34
N TYR A 396 -24.34 -11.34 -1.60
CA TYR A 396 -25.56 -10.65 -2.05
C TYR A 396 -26.83 -11.09 -1.30
N THR A 397 -26.80 -12.23 -0.61
CA THR A 397 -27.90 -12.77 0.21
C THR A 397 -27.93 -12.22 1.64
N TYR A 398 -26.93 -11.42 2.02
CA TYR A 398 -26.85 -10.89 3.38
C TYR A 398 -28.07 -10.00 3.70
N PRO A 399 -28.56 -10.01 4.97
CA PRO A 399 -29.69 -9.19 5.38
C PRO A 399 -29.57 -7.70 5.06
N TYR A 400 -28.33 -7.19 4.95
CA TYR A 400 -28.04 -5.83 4.52
C TYR A 400 -28.63 -5.48 3.15
N PHE A 401 -28.68 -6.43 2.22
CA PHE A 401 -29.16 -6.21 0.86
C PHE A 401 -30.68 -6.41 0.72
N ILE A 402 -31.40 -6.65 1.82
CA ILE A 402 -32.86 -6.81 1.83
C ILE A 402 -33.51 -5.50 2.30
N GLU A 403 -34.57 -5.07 1.62
CA GLU A 403 -35.33 -3.88 1.98
C GLU A 403 -36.05 -4.07 3.32
N ARG A 404 -36.10 -3.02 4.13
CA ARG A 404 -36.81 -3.00 5.42
C ARG A 404 -37.88 -1.91 5.41
N ASP A 405 -39.02 -2.20 6.03
CA ASP A 405 -40.08 -1.23 6.25
C ASP A 405 -39.70 -0.22 7.36
N LYS A 406 -40.58 0.76 7.60
CA LYS A 406 -40.41 1.78 8.66
C LYS A 406 -40.32 1.22 10.08
N ASN A 407 -40.75 -0.03 10.29
CA ASN A 407 -40.70 -0.72 11.57
C ASN A 407 -39.48 -1.66 11.66
N GLY A 408 -38.64 -1.72 10.62
CA GLY A 408 -37.44 -2.54 10.55
C GLY A 408 -37.66 -3.98 10.08
N ASN A 409 -38.87 -4.36 9.65
CA ASN A 409 -39.18 -5.70 9.14
C ASN A 409 -38.74 -5.87 7.69
N PHE A 410 -38.29 -7.06 7.32
CA PHE A 410 -37.94 -7.35 5.92
C PHE A 410 -39.17 -7.29 5.01
N VAL A 411 -39.04 -6.58 3.90
CA VAL A 411 -40.09 -6.44 2.88
C VAL A 411 -40.06 -7.64 1.94
N LYS A 412 -41.24 -8.18 1.62
CA LYS A 412 -41.42 -9.20 0.60
C LYS A 412 -42.34 -8.71 -0.51
N GLU A 413 -42.02 -9.07 -1.74
CA GLU A 413 -42.81 -8.81 -2.94
C GLU A 413 -42.96 -10.12 -3.72
N GLY A 414 -44.20 -10.52 -4.04
CA GLY A 414 -44.45 -11.82 -4.67
C GLY A 414 -43.96 -13.04 -3.87
N GLY A 415 -43.86 -12.92 -2.54
CA GLY A 415 -43.35 -13.98 -1.65
C GLY A 415 -41.82 -14.04 -1.51
N GLN A 416 -41.07 -13.25 -2.27
CA GLN A 416 -39.60 -13.17 -2.20
C GLN A 416 -39.16 -11.91 -1.46
N TYR A 417 -38.00 -11.95 -0.81
CA TYR A 417 -37.42 -10.76 -0.18
C TYR A 417 -37.07 -9.71 -1.23
N LYS A 418 -37.53 -8.48 -1.02
CA LYS A 418 -37.27 -7.37 -1.93
C LYS A 418 -35.83 -6.89 -1.77
N SER A 419 -35.07 -6.91 -2.86
CA SER A 419 -33.65 -6.56 -2.88
C SER A 419 -33.42 -5.04 -2.91
N ARG A 420 -32.41 -4.56 -2.19
CA ARG A 420 -31.86 -3.21 -2.30
C ARG A 420 -30.84 -3.07 -3.42
N ILE A 421 -30.37 -4.19 -3.98
CA ILE A 421 -29.37 -4.19 -5.06
C ILE A 421 -30.03 -3.80 -6.38
N VAL A 422 -29.47 -2.79 -7.02
CA VAL A 422 -29.74 -2.43 -8.42
C VAL A 422 -28.41 -2.61 -9.17
N ALA A 423 -28.38 -3.56 -10.12
CA ALA A 423 -27.15 -3.96 -10.82
C ALA A 423 -27.39 -4.18 -12.31
N ASP A 424 -28.19 -3.29 -12.92
CA ASP A 424 -28.60 -3.31 -14.32
C ASP A 424 -27.73 -2.41 -15.22
N GLY A 425 -26.75 -1.71 -14.65
CA GLY A 425 -25.87 -0.76 -15.35
C GLY A 425 -26.51 0.63 -15.57
N SER A 426 -27.75 0.85 -15.16
CA SER A 426 -28.40 2.16 -15.25
C SER A 426 -27.77 3.19 -14.32
N SER A 427 -28.12 4.47 -14.48
CA SER A 427 -27.72 5.55 -13.55
C SER A 427 -28.17 5.33 -12.10
N LYS A 428 -29.08 4.39 -11.85
CA LYS A 428 -29.56 4.01 -10.50
C LYS A 428 -28.84 2.78 -9.93
N SER A 429 -27.96 2.14 -10.70
CA SER A 429 -27.20 0.98 -10.23
C SER A 429 -26.32 1.36 -9.04
N ASN A 430 -26.34 0.51 -8.01
CA ASN A 430 -25.52 0.64 -6.81
C ASN A 430 -24.51 -0.50 -6.65
N LEU A 431 -24.55 -1.50 -7.53
CA LEU A 431 -23.61 -2.60 -7.59
C LEU A 431 -23.31 -2.99 -9.04
N SER A 432 -22.13 -3.52 -9.31
CA SER A 432 -21.75 -4.02 -10.64
C SER A 432 -22.54 -5.28 -11.03
N ALA A 433 -22.99 -5.35 -12.29
CA ALA A 433 -23.82 -6.43 -12.79
C ALA A 433 -23.21 -7.82 -12.61
N ARG A 434 -24.04 -8.82 -12.30
CA ARG A 434 -23.63 -10.24 -12.17
C ARG A 434 -23.06 -10.82 -13.46
N SER A 435 -23.46 -10.29 -14.62
CA SER A 435 -22.95 -10.69 -15.93
C SER A 435 -21.47 -10.35 -16.15
N LEU A 436 -20.91 -9.42 -15.36
CA LEU A 436 -19.48 -9.04 -15.44
C LEU A 436 -18.55 -10.03 -14.72
N GLY A 437 -19.11 -10.89 -13.86
CA GLY A 437 -18.38 -11.85 -13.05
C GLY A 437 -18.93 -11.93 -11.63
N VAL A 438 -18.32 -12.81 -10.82
CA VAL A 438 -18.76 -13.00 -9.42
C VAL A 438 -18.25 -11.90 -8.48
N TYR A 439 -17.20 -11.19 -8.87
CA TYR A 439 -16.56 -10.13 -8.11
C TYR A 439 -17.19 -8.76 -8.37
N HIS A 440 -17.24 -7.93 -7.33
CA HIS A 440 -17.65 -6.55 -7.46
C HIS A 440 -16.62 -5.73 -8.24
N ARG A 441 -17.07 -4.90 -9.19
CA ARG A 441 -16.26 -3.97 -9.98
C ARG A 441 -16.74 -2.53 -9.79
N PRO A 442 -16.14 -1.76 -8.86
CA PRO A 442 -16.63 -0.42 -8.50
C PRO A 442 -16.78 0.53 -9.69
N TYR A 443 -15.88 0.45 -10.67
CA TYR A 443 -15.89 1.30 -11.86
C TYR A 443 -16.77 0.78 -12.99
N GLN A 444 -17.46 -0.35 -12.81
CA GLN A 444 -18.44 -0.89 -13.75
C GLN A 444 -19.84 -1.02 -13.11
N ILE A 445 -20.13 -0.22 -12.08
CA ILE A 445 -21.48 -0.11 -11.50
C ILE A 445 -22.44 0.52 -12.51
N ILE A 446 -22.01 1.64 -13.11
CA ILE A 446 -22.76 2.38 -14.12
C ILE A 446 -22.20 2.02 -15.49
N SER A 447 -23.06 1.78 -16.49
CA SER A 447 -22.63 1.40 -17.83
C SER A 447 -21.98 2.57 -18.59
N LYS A 448 -21.27 2.25 -19.67
CA LYS A 448 -20.62 3.25 -20.52
C LYS A 448 -21.63 4.20 -21.17
N GLU A 449 -22.80 3.68 -21.55
CA GLU A 449 -23.92 4.44 -22.13
C GLU A 449 -24.49 5.47 -21.14
N ASN A 450 -24.22 5.31 -19.85
CA ASN A 450 -24.61 6.22 -18.78
C ASN A 450 -23.44 7.14 -18.33
N ASN A 451 -22.60 7.56 -19.29
CA ASN A 451 -21.50 8.52 -19.11
C ASN A 451 -20.40 8.09 -18.12
N ASN A 452 -20.15 6.78 -17.96
CA ASN A 452 -19.05 6.30 -17.14
C ASN A 452 -17.74 6.18 -17.94
N VAL A 453 -16.87 7.19 -17.81
CA VAL A 453 -15.57 7.23 -18.49
C VAL A 453 -14.55 6.21 -17.96
N MET A 454 -14.77 5.66 -16.77
CA MET A 454 -13.90 4.68 -16.14
C MET A 454 -14.32 3.23 -16.40
N TYR A 455 -15.40 3.01 -17.18
CA TYR A 455 -15.98 1.68 -17.41
C TYR A 455 -14.97 0.69 -18.02
N ASP A 456 -14.10 1.17 -18.92
CA ASP A 456 -13.09 0.35 -19.59
C ASP A 456 -11.82 0.15 -18.73
N GLY A 457 -11.75 0.75 -17.53
CA GLY A 457 -10.68 0.56 -16.55
C GLY A 457 -9.57 1.61 -16.63
N TYR A 458 -8.55 1.48 -15.79
CA TYR A 458 -7.45 2.42 -15.70
C TYR A 458 -6.34 2.10 -16.70
N THR A 459 -5.88 3.14 -17.40
CA THR A 459 -4.62 3.09 -18.13
C THR A 459 -3.64 4.04 -17.47
N PHE A 460 -2.46 3.53 -17.12
CA PHE A 460 -1.39 4.34 -16.57
C PHE A 460 -0.64 5.06 -17.70
N TYR A 461 -0.37 6.35 -17.51
CA TYR A 461 0.37 7.16 -18.48
C TYR A 461 1.84 7.23 -18.07
N LEU A 462 2.75 6.86 -18.97
CA LEU A 462 4.19 6.80 -18.69
C LEU A 462 4.81 8.13 -18.21
N ALA A 463 4.18 9.27 -18.49
CA ALA A 463 4.60 10.56 -17.93
C ALA A 463 4.47 10.59 -16.39
N HIS A 464 3.46 9.91 -15.84
CA HIS A 464 3.09 9.97 -14.42
C HIS A 464 4.02 9.21 -13.48
N TYR A 465 5.08 8.58 -13.97
CA TYR A 465 6.17 8.11 -13.10
C TYR A 465 6.89 9.27 -12.40
N LEU A 466 6.89 10.46 -13.01
CA LEU A 466 7.50 11.67 -12.45
C LEU A 466 6.52 12.84 -12.56
N ALA A 467 6.45 13.69 -11.54
CA ALA A 467 5.59 14.88 -11.57
C ALA A 467 6.11 15.92 -12.59
N PRO A 468 5.24 16.68 -13.27
CA PRO A 468 5.68 17.72 -14.19
C PRO A 468 6.32 18.89 -13.45
N VAL A 469 7.21 19.61 -14.13
CA VAL A 469 7.54 21.00 -13.77
C VAL A 469 6.51 21.89 -14.46
N THR A 470 5.92 22.85 -13.75
CA THR A 470 4.95 23.77 -14.37
C THR A 470 5.66 24.65 -15.39
N ILE A 471 4.98 24.98 -16.49
CA ILE A 471 5.52 25.87 -17.53
C ILE A 471 5.92 27.22 -16.93
N GLN A 472 5.07 27.76 -16.05
CA GLN A 472 5.36 29.00 -15.31
C GLN A 472 6.67 28.91 -14.52
N THR A 473 6.93 27.80 -13.81
CA THR A 473 8.22 27.62 -13.12
C THR A 473 9.38 27.59 -14.11
N MET A 474 9.22 26.95 -15.28
CA MET A 474 10.26 26.93 -16.31
C MET A 474 10.55 28.34 -16.86
N GLU A 475 9.51 29.15 -17.11
CA GLU A 475 9.62 30.52 -17.60
C GLU A 475 10.26 31.45 -16.54
N LEU A 476 9.83 31.36 -15.28
CA LEU A 476 10.38 32.14 -14.16
C LEU A 476 11.85 31.82 -13.89
N CYS A 477 12.28 30.59 -14.19
CA CYS A 477 13.67 30.16 -14.08
C CYS A 477 14.42 30.23 -15.41
N SER A 478 13.96 31.07 -16.33
CA SER A 478 14.62 31.36 -17.60
C SER A 478 15.11 32.81 -17.61
N PRO A 479 16.36 33.07 -18.03
CA PRO A 479 16.87 34.44 -18.18
C PRO A 479 16.13 35.23 -19.27
N THR A 480 15.44 34.55 -20.20
CA THR A 480 14.70 35.18 -21.31
C THR A 480 13.18 35.11 -21.13
N GLY A 481 12.70 34.52 -20.02
CA GLY A 481 11.28 34.22 -19.82
C GLY A 481 10.74 33.12 -20.74
N LYS A 482 11.60 32.42 -21.49
CA LYS A 482 11.21 31.33 -22.41
C LYS A 482 11.65 29.96 -21.90
N VAL A 483 10.82 28.94 -22.12
CA VAL A 483 11.03 27.57 -21.62
C VAL A 483 12.32 26.93 -22.14
N ASP A 484 12.72 27.21 -23.37
CA ASP A 484 13.92 26.67 -24.02
C ASP A 484 15.23 27.13 -23.35
N ALA A 485 15.27 28.38 -22.87
CA ALA A 485 16.39 28.94 -22.11
C ALA A 485 16.33 28.64 -20.60
N SER A 486 15.35 27.85 -20.12
CA SER A 486 15.17 27.58 -18.70
C SER A 486 16.32 26.81 -18.05
N TYR A 487 16.64 27.14 -16.80
CA TYR A 487 17.48 26.31 -15.92
C TYR A 487 16.76 25.02 -15.46
N PHE A 488 15.49 24.85 -15.81
CA PHE A 488 14.76 23.59 -15.70
C PHE A 488 14.72 22.86 -17.06
N TYR A 489 14.48 21.56 -16.99
CA TYR A 489 14.04 20.75 -18.09
C TYR A 489 12.82 19.95 -17.61
N GLN A 490 11.92 19.68 -18.54
CA GLN A 490 10.74 18.89 -18.26
C GLN A 490 11.10 17.40 -18.12
N ASN A 491 10.34 16.64 -17.33
CA ASN A 491 10.46 15.20 -17.30
C ASN A 491 10.02 14.59 -18.65
N ILE A 492 10.58 13.43 -19.03
CA ILE A 492 10.22 12.78 -20.28
C ILE A 492 8.70 12.53 -20.36
N ASN A 493 8.14 12.63 -21.57
CA ASN A 493 6.71 12.49 -21.90
C ASN A 493 5.78 13.62 -21.40
N TRP A 494 6.27 14.58 -20.60
CA TRP A 494 5.51 15.79 -20.29
C TRP A 494 5.76 16.89 -21.31
N PRO A 495 4.73 17.66 -21.71
CA PRO A 495 4.90 18.77 -22.64
C PRO A 495 5.61 19.97 -22.00
N THR A 496 6.21 20.79 -22.86
CA THR A 496 6.84 22.08 -22.53
C THR A 496 6.01 23.28 -22.98
N SER A 497 4.76 23.05 -23.42
CA SER A 497 3.81 24.08 -23.84
C SER A 497 2.39 23.73 -23.40
N ALA A 498 1.54 24.74 -23.24
CA ALA A 498 0.13 24.56 -22.90
C ALA A 498 -0.62 23.75 -23.97
N ASP A 499 -1.74 23.15 -23.57
CA ASP A 499 -2.74 22.49 -24.44
C ASP A 499 -2.22 21.37 -25.35
N LYS A 500 -1.08 20.76 -25.03
CA LYS A 500 -0.59 19.57 -25.73
C LYS A 500 -0.97 18.29 -24.99
N PRO A 501 -1.51 17.27 -25.68
CA PRO A 501 -1.81 15.99 -25.06
C PRO A 501 -0.52 15.30 -24.61
N TYR A 502 -0.61 14.57 -23.50
CA TYR A 502 0.48 13.72 -23.00
C TYR A 502 0.82 12.66 -24.04
N ALA A 503 2.11 12.37 -24.24
CA ALA A 503 2.51 11.30 -25.13
C ALA A 503 2.15 9.95 -24.51
N LEU A 504 1.14 9.28 -25.07
CA LEU A 504 1.01 7.83 -24.99
C LEU A 504 2.14 7.25 -25.84
N LYS A 505 3.19 6.76 -25.19
CA LYS A 505 4.04 5.74 -25.78
C LYS A 505 3.80 4.45 -25.04
#